data_AF-A0A542QK71-F1
#
_entry.id   AF-A0A542QK71-F1
#
_cell.length_a   1.000
_cell.length_b   1.000
_cell.length_c   1.000
_cell.angle_alpha   90.00
_cell.angle_beta   90.00
_cell.angle_gamma   90.00
#
_symmetry.space_group_name_H-M   'P 1'
#
loop_
_entity.id
_entity.type
_entity.pdbx_description
1 polymer ?
#
loop_
_entity_poly.entity_id
_entity_poly.type
_entity_poly.pdbx_seq_one_letter_code
_entity_poly.pdbx_strand_id
1 'polypeptide(L)'
;MHTSLAATLSPVNQPPLAPSELAELARCAAVFLPGDPARTGRIALLPPDGGEPPASPGRVEPLTVVGDDVRPRSMRALVLPVREALPMLTRARSDADASPAAAFWGAATILALQLAARGLLLPGLTVTDRDAWRVGPLSPQDRERVRTLAASMPPAAHAVPLDAAGDPLLLPEPERLLCAFLDAVADGLPRTPAAPIAAGGPAFTAHEPQLLPDRHAWAADTAAGHDAGVRLSLRVELPGLVNWWFALGDQRLTRAELDQLAEASRPVVRLRDQWVLVDPEEARRARESQDRKLTPVDALGAVPTGSTEVDGRRVDVQASRWLKRLRDRLADPEGGLEIGQPEALAATLRDYQLRGLNWLKGMTSLGLGACLADDMGLGKTITLIFPVKSAC
;
A
#
# COMPACT_ATOMS: atom_id res chain seq x y z
N MET A 1 9.83 41.53 -34.16
CA MET A 1 8.78 40.75 -33.49
C MET A 1 9.32 39.33 -33.30
N HIS A 2 10.02 39.08 -32.18
CA HIS A 2 10.51 37.75 -31.84
C HIS A 2 9.55 37.15 -30.81
N THR A 3 8.68 36.25 -31.28
CA THR A 3 7.77 35.48 -30.43
C THR A 3 8.57 34.33 -29.82
N SER A 4 8.87 34.45 -28.52
CA SER A 4 9.47 33.38 -27.72
C SER A 4 8.41 32.28 -27.52
N LEU A 5 8.60 31.14 -28.16
CA LEU A 5 7.90 29.90 -27.83
C LEU A 5 8.44 29.42 -26.48
N ALA A 6 7.71 29.74 -25.42
CA ALA A 6 7.89 29.08 -24.13
C ALA A 6 7.51 27.60 -24.31
N ALA A 7 8.52 26.74 -24.46
CA ALA A 7 8.34 25.30 -24.44
C ALA A 7 7.74 24.90 -23.08
N THR A 8 6.50 24.43 -23.11
CA THR A 8 5.87 23.77 -21.97
C THR A 8 6.62 22.47 -21.73
N LEU A 9 7.61 22.50 -20.84
CA LEU A 9 8.35 21.31 -20.45
C LEU A 9 7.38 20.33 -19.81
N SER A 10 7.38 19.09 -20.32
CA SER A 10 6.74 17.95 -19.68
C SER A 10 7.16 17.88 -18.21
N PRO A 11 6.25 17.57 -17.27
CA PRO A 11 6.52 17.60 -15.83
C PRO A 11 7.60 16.60 -15.35
N VAL A 12 8.10 15.74 -16.25
CA VAL A 12 9.14 14.73 -15.98
C VAL A 12 10.54 15.34 -15.85
N ASN A 13 10.75 16.61 -16.20
CA ASN A 13 12.09 17.19 -16.37
C ASN A 13 12.47 18.34 -15.40
N GLN A 14 11.74 18.51 -14.29
CA GLN A 14 12.14 19.48 -13.28
C GLN A 14 13.15 18.86 -12.30
N PRO A 15 14.22 19.59 -11.93
CA PRO A 15 15.15 19.10 -10.92
C PRO A 15 14.41 18.87 -9.60
N PRO A 16 14.79 17.84 -8.83
CA PRO A 16 14.20 17.61 -7.51
C PRO A 16 14.44 18.83 -6.61
N LEU A 17 13.40 19.22 -5.87
CA LEU A 17 13.47 20.31 -4.90
C LEU A 17 14.59 20.08 -3.88
N ALA A 18 15.30 21.14 -3.52
CA ALA A 18 16.32 21.12 -2.50
C ALA A 18 15.69 20.84 -1.11
N PRO A 19 16.45 20.23 -0.17
CA PRO A 19 15.95 19.96 1.18
C PRO A 19 15.42 21.21 1.92
N SER A 20 16.04 22.38 1.70
CA SER A 20 15.61 23.65 2.30
C SER A 20 14.27 24.14 1.77
N GLU A 21 14.02 23.96 0.46
CA GLU A 21 12.75 24.32 -0.18
C GLU A 21 11.63 23.41 0.34
N LEU A 22 11.91 22.11 0.47
CA LEU A 22 10.97 21.14 1.04
C LEU A 22 10.61 21.44 2.49
N ALA A 23 11.58 21.88 3.30
CA ALA A 23 11.34 22.30 4.68
C ALA A 23 10.50 23.58 4.77
N GLU A 24 10.71 24.54 3.86
CA GLU A 24 9.88 25.73 3.78
C GLU A 24 8.42 25.42 3.41
N LEU A 25 8.22 24.52 2.44
CA LEU A 25 6.89 24.03 2.08
C LEU A 25 6.21 23.26 3.22
N ALA A 26 6.96 22.49 4.01
CA ALA A 26 6.42 21.72 5.14
C ALA A 26 5.89 22.61 6.28
N ARG A 27 6.36 23.86 6.41
CA ARG A 27 5.82 24.85 7.35
C ARG A 27 4.45 25.40 6.95
N CYS A 28 4.06 25.27 5.69
CA CYS A 28 2.74 25.69 5.23
C CYS A 28 1.67 24.70 5.70
N ALA A 29 0.46 25.17 6.00
CA ALA A 29 -0.68 24.30 6.25
C ALA A 29 -1.10 23.61 4.94
N ALA A 30 -1.07 22.28 4.91
CA ALA A 30 -1.42 21.50 3.74
C ALA A 30 -2.89 21.07 3.76
N VAL A 31 -3.62 21.31 2.67
CA VAL A 31 -5.02 20.88 2.48
C VAL A 31 -5.13 20.04 1.23
N PHE A 32 -5.78 18.89 1.33
CA PHE A 32 -6.09 18.08 0.16
C PHE A 32 -7.33 18.59 -0.57
N LEU A 33 -7.20 18.75 -1.88
CA LEU A 33 -8.27 19.09 -2.81
C LEU A 33 -8.57 17.85 -3.67
N PRO A 34 -9.68 17.13 -3.42
CA PRO A 34 -10.05 15.95 -4.20
C PRO A 34 -10.21 16.26 -5.69
N GLY A 35 -9.93 15.26 -6.53
CA GLY A 35 -10.11 15.33 -7.98
C GLY A 35 -10.78 14.06 -8.51
N ASP A 36 -11.28 14.13 -9.74
CA ASP A 36 -11.89 13.00 -10.46
C ASP A 36 -11.24 12.82 -11.85
N PRO A 37 -10.44 11.76 -12.07
CA PRO A 37 -10.16 10.64 -11.16
C PRO A 37 -9.22 11.02 -10.02
N ALA A 38 -9.11 10.17 -9.00
CA ALA A 38 -8.42 10.47 -7.74
C ALA A 38 -6.99 11.03 -7.94
N ARG A 39 -6.23 10.51 -8.91
CA ARG A 39 -4.87 11.02 -9.25
C ARG A 39 -4.81 12.48 -9.69
N THR A 40 -5.94 13.10 -10.05
CA THR A 40 -6.03 14.53 -10.38
C THR A 40 -6.16 15.41 -9.14
N GLY A 41 -6.25 14.80 -7.95
CA GLY A 41 -6.22 15.49 -6.67
C GLY A 41 -4.96 16.33 -6.49
N ARG A 42 -5.09 17.37 -5.69
CA ARG A 42 -4.05 18.38 -5.47
C ARG A 42 -3.86 18.65 -3.99
N ILE A 43 -2.68 19.14 -3.63
CA ILE A 43 -2.36 19.66 -2.29
C ILE A 43 -2.21 21.17 -2.41
N ALA A 44 -3.00 21.89 -1.63
CA ALA A 44 -2.87 23.33 -1.44
C ALA A 44 -2.04 23.62 -0.20
N LEU A 45 -1.04 24.48 -0.33
CA LEU A 45 -0.16 24.92 0.74
C LEU A 45 -0.48 26.36 1.08
N LEU A 46 -0.93 26.57 2.32
CA LEU A 46 -1.34 27.86 2.87
C LEU A 46 -0.22 28.39 3.78
N PRO A 47 0.32 29.59 3.51
CA PRO A 47 1.31 30.21 4.37
C PRO A 47 0.75 30.47 5.77
N PRO A 48 1.53 30.28 6.85
CA PRO A 48 1.06 30.45 8.23
C PRO A 48 0.52 31.86 8.51
N ASP A 49 1.16 32.89 7.93
CA ASP A 49 0.76 34.29 8.11
C ASP A 49 -0.23 34.80 7.06
N GLY A 50 -0.67 33.93 6.14
CA GLY A 50 -1.50 34.32 4.98
C GLY A 50 -0.80 35.22 3.96
N GLY A 51 0.53 35.31 4.04
CA GLY A 51 1.38 36.03 3.08
C GLY A 51 1.52 35.33 1.73
N GLU A 52 2.56 35.68 0.97
CA GLU A 52 2.82 35.03 -0.32
C GLU A 52 3.37 33.61 -0.11
N PRO A 53 2.90 32.61 -0.87
CA PRO A 53 3.44 31.26 -0.80
C PRO A 53 4.93 31.17 -1.19
N PRO A 54 5.67 30.18 -0.65
CA PRO A 54 7.05 29.92 -1.05
C PRO A 54 7.17 29.75 -2.57
N ALA A 55 8.25 30.26 -3.15
CA ALA A 55 8.54 30.08 -4.57
C ALA A 55 8.84 28.59 -4.85
N SER A 56 7.96 27.92 -5.57
CA SER A 56 8.07 26.49 -5.88
C SER A 56 7.37 26.19 -7.20
N PRO A 57 7.76 25.13 -7.93
CA PRO A 57 7.04 24.70 -9.11
C PRO A 57 5.61 24.32 -8.73
N GLY A 58 4.63 25.10 -9.18
CA GLY A 58 3.23 24.96 -8.82
C GLY A 58 2.43 26.16 -9.28
N ARG A 59 1.12 26.16 -9.02
CA ARG A 59 0.25 27.29 -9.34
C ARG A 59 -0.18 27.99 -8.07
N VAL A 60 0.07 29.29 -7.97
CA VAL A 60 -0.52 30.12 -6.92
C VAL A 60 -1.92 30.53 -7.35
N GLU A 61 -2.93 30.17 -6.57
CA GLU A 61 -4.33 30.52 -6.82
C GLU A 61 -5.06 30.93 -5.54
N PRO A 62 -6.09 31.78 -5.62
CA PRO A 62 -6.92 32.10 -4.47
C PRO A 62 -7.71 30.87 -4.02
N LEU A 63 -7.73 30.60 -2.73
CA LEU A 63 -8.44 29.50 -2.10
C LEU A 63 -9.23 30.01 -0.90
N THR A 64 -10.51 29.68 -0.85
CA THR A 64 -11.34 29.99 0.32
C THR A 64 -11.10 28.94 1.38
N VAL A 65 -10.79 29.39 2.60
CA VAL A 65 -10.61 28.54 3.77
C VAL A 65 -11.41 29.09 4.94
N VAL A 66 -11.84 28.21 5.83
CA VAL A 66 -12.53 28.55 7.05
C VAL A 66 -11.50 28.61 8.18
N GLY A 67 -11.32 29.79 8.77
CA GLY A 67 -10.43 29.98 9.91
C GLY A 67 -11.04 29.45 11.22
N ASP A 68 -10.26 29.50 12.30
CA ASP A 68 -10.70 29.09 13.64
C ASP A 68 -11.91 29.92 14.16
N ASP A 69 -12.14 31.09 13.60
CA ASP A 69 -13.31 31.94 13.86
C ASP A 69 -14.56 31.52 13.06
N VAL A 70 -14.49 30.40 12.34
CA VAL A 70 -15.57 29.85 11.50
C VAL A 70 -15.98 30.82 10.39
N ARG A 71 -15.07 31.72 9.97
CA ARG A 71 -15.32 32.67 8.88
C ARG A 71 -14.54 32.27 7.62
N PRO A 72 -15.18 32.34 6.44
CA PRO A 72 -14.48 32.13 5.18
C PRO A 72 -13.51 33.28 4.94
N ARG A 73 -12.29 32.96 4.54
CA ARG A 73 -11.24 33.90 4.14
C ARG A 73 -10.61 33.42 2.84
N SER A 74 -10.38 34.34 1.91
CA SER A 74 -9.64 34.04 0.70
C SER A 74 -8.15 34.18 0.98
N MET A 75 -7.39 33.11 0.79
CA MET A 75 -5.94 33.06 0.95
C MET A 75 -5.27 32.71 -0.39
N ARG A 76 -4.00 33.11 -0.57
CA ARG A 76 -3.20 32.65 -1.70
C ARG A 76 -2.57 31.31 -1.32
N ALA A 77 -2.89 30.27 -2.09
CA ALA A 77 -2.36 28.94 -1.87
C ALA A 77 -1.45 28.53 -3.02
N LEU A 78 -0.31 27.93 -2.71
CA LEU A 78 0.49 27.20 -3.70
C LEU A 78 -0.12 25.81 -3.88
N VAL A 79 -0.58 25.50 -5.09
CA VAL A 79 -1.26 24.25 -5.41
C VAL A 79 -0.39 23.35 -6.26
N LEU A 80 -0.21 22.11 -5.79
CA LEU A 80 0.62 21.07 -6.38
C LEU A 80 -0.22 19.82 -6.67
N PRO A 81 0.03 19.09 -7.77
CA PRO A 81 -0.46 17.71 -7.90
C PRO A 81 0.01 16.84 -6.72
N VAL A 82 -0.82 15.90 -6.26
CA VAL A 82 -0.47 15.03 -5.11
C VAL A 82 0.92 14.40 -5.30
N ARG A 83 1.23 13.86 -6.48
CA ARG A 83 2.52 13.24 -6.80
C ARG A 83 3.73 14.14 -6.52
N GLU A 84 3.60 15.44 -6.78
CA GLU A 84 4.67 16.43 -6.63
C GLU A 84 4.80 16.88 -5.16
N ALA A 85 3.70 16.80 -4.40
CA ALA A 85 3.70 17.07 -2.97
C ALA A 85 4.25 15.91 -2.11
N LEU A 86 4.21 14.65 -2.59
CA LEU A 86 4.61 13.48 -1.79
C LEU A 86 6.01 13.56 -1.16
N PRO A 87 7.07 14.02 -1.86
CA PRO A 87 8.41 14.11 -1.27
C PRO A 87 8.50 15.09 -0.09
N MET A 88 7.68 16.15 -0.10
CA MET A 88 7.58 17.10 1.00
C MET A 88 6.74 16.52 2.14
N LEU A 89 5.56 15.95 1.85
CA LEU A 89 4.67 15.39 2.86
C LEU A 89 5.34 14.25 3.64
N THR A 90 6.06 13.38 2.93
CA THR A 90 6.80 12.26 3.55
C THR A 90 7.84 12.74 4.57
N ARG A 91 8.45 13.91 4.35
CA ARG A 91 9.41 14.52 5.29
C ARG A 91 8.71 15.25 6.43
N ALA A 92 7.63 15.98 6.12
CA ALA A 92 6.87 16.78 7.08
C ALA A 92 6.39 15.97 8.29
N ARG A 93 6.09 14.67 8.12
CA ARG A 93 5.66 13.79 9.23
C ARG A 93 6.65 13.68 10.40
N SER A 94 7.93 13.94 10.14
CA SER A 94 9.04 13.76 11.08
C SER A 94 9.79 15.07 11.36
N ASP A 95 9.33 16.16 10.76
CA ASP A 95 9.91 17.49 10.94
C ASP A 95 9.19 18.19 12.10
N ALA A 96 9.96 18.65 13.08
CA ALA A 96 9.43 19.32 14.26
C ALA A 96 8.85 20.71 13.94
N ASP A 97 9.32 21.33 12.85
CA ASP A 97 8.88 22.64 12.41
C ASP A 97 7.73 22.56 11.39
N ALA A 98 7.34 21.36 10.95
CA ALA A 98 6.23 21.21 10.01
C ALA A 98 4.90 21.63 10.61
N SER A 99 4.02 22.17 9.76
CA SER A 99 2.64 22.44 10.19
C SER A 99 1.95 21.13 10.59
N PRO A 100 1.06 21.14 11.61
CA PRO A 100 0.31 19.94 11.99
C PRO A 100 -0.45 19.32 10.80
N ALA A 101 -0.97 20.15 9.89
CA ALA A 101 -1.67 19.70 8.70
C ALA A 101 -0.74 19.01 7.69
N ALA A 102 0.47 19.53 7.46
CA ALA A 102 1.47 18.88 6.62
C ALA A 102 1.96 17.56 7.23
N ALA A 103 2.21 17.53 8.54
CA ALA A 103 2.58 16.31 9.25
C ALA A 103 1.49 15.23 9.17
N PHE A 104 0.21 15.63 9.30
CA PHE A 104 -0.94 14.75 9.13
C PHE A 104 -0.99 14.11 7.73
N TRP A 105 -0.92 14.91 6.66
CA TRP A 105 -0.91 14.40 5.29
C TRP A 105 0.36 13.59 4.97
N GLY A 106 1.47 13.86 5.67
CA GLY A 106 2.66 13.03 5.69
C GLY A 106 2.41 11.64 6.28
N ALA A 107 1.71 11.54 7.42
CA ALA A 107 1.31 10.26 8.00
C ALA A 107 0.34 9.50 7.07
N ALA A 108 -0.62 10.19 6.46
CA ALA A 108 -1.53 9.62 5.46
C ALA A 108 -0.77 9.09 4.23
N THR A 109 0.26 9.80 3.78
CA THR A 109 1.12 9.35 2.67
C THR A 109 1.80 8.03 3.00
N ILE A 110 2.39 7.90 4.19
CA ILE A 110 3.02 6.64 4.63
C ILE A 110 1.99 5.51 4.70
N LEU A 111 0.79 5.78 5.22
CA LEU A 111 -0.28 4.77 5.27
C LEU A 111 -0.65 4.29 3.87
N ALA A 112 -0.86 5.20 2.90
CA ALA A 112 -1.15 4.84 1.52
C ALA A 112 -0.05 3.97 0.90
N LEU A 113 1.21 4.37 1.08
CA LEU A 113 2.37 3.64 0.56
C LEU A 113 2.51 2.25 1.20
N GLN A 114 2.22 2.10 2.50
CA GLN A 114 2.22 0.80 3.19
C GLN A 114 1.11 -0.12 2.67
N LEU A 115 -0.08 0.41 2.41
CA LEU A 115 -1.19 -0.35 1.84
C LEU A 115 -0.88 -0.77 0.39
N ALA A 116 -0.31 0.13 -0.41
CA ALA A 116 0.16 -0.18 -1.76
C ALA A 116 1.28 -1.22 -1.78
N ALA A 117 2.25 -1.14 -0.87
CA ALA A 117 3.34 -2.11 -0.73
C ALA A 117 2.84 -3.52 -0.37
N ARG A 118 1.67 -3.60 0.30
CA ARG A 118 0.96 -4.86 0.59
C ARG A 118 0.09 -5.36 -0.58
N GLY A 119 0.12 -4.69 -1.73
CA GLY A 119 -0.67 -5.04 -2.91
C GLY A 119 -2.16 -4.71 -2.77
N LEU A 120 -2.52 -3.79 -1.87
CA LEU A 120 -3.91 -3.38 -1.65
C LEU A 120 -4.30 -2.22 -2.59
N LEU A 121 -4.30 -2.52 -3.89
CA LEU A 121 -4.72 -1.61 -4.95
C LEU A 121 -5.77 -2.29 -5.81
N LEU A 122 -6.90 -1.61 -6.03
CA LEU A 122 -8.00 -2.11 -6.84
C LEU A 122 -8.24 -1.21 -8.04
N PRO A 123 -8.28 -1.76 -9.27
CA PRO A 123 -8.76 -1.01 -10.41
C PRO A 123 -10.28 -0.83 -10.28
N GLY A 124 -10.77 0.33 -10.68
CA GLY A 124 -12.18 0.65 -10.71
C GLY A 124 -12.47 1.81 -11.63
N LEU A 125 -13.75 2.12 -11.80
CA LEU A 125 -14.16 3.32 -12.51
C LEU A 125 -14.70 4.34 -11.53
N THR A 126 -14.42 5.60 -11.81
CA THR A 126 -15.06 6.70 -11.11
C THR A 126 -16.50 6.84 -11.57
N VAL A 127 -17.27 7.68 -10.88
CA VAL A 127 -18.66 7.98 -11.26
C VAL A 127 -18.79 8.63 -12.65
N THR A 128 -17.70 9.14 -13.21
CA THR A 128 -17.63 9.70 -14.57
C THR A 128 -17.03 8.72 -15.58
N ASP A 129 -17.05 7.42 -15.28
CA ASP A 129 -16.54 6.32 -16.11
C ASP A 129 -15.03 6.41 -16.43
N ARG A 130 -14.24 7.05 -15.55
CA ARG A 130 -12.79 7.17 -15.74
C ARG A 130 -12.03 6.08 -15.01
N ASP A 131 -10.97 5.56 -15.62
CA ASP A 131 -10.07 4.60 -14.99
C ASP A 131 -9.45 5.18 -13.71
N ALA A 132 -9.49 4.43 -12.62
CA ALA A 132 -8.85 4.81 -11.37
C ALA A 132 -8.38 3.57 -10.61
N TRP A 133 -7.31 3.72 -9.84
CA TRP A 133 -7.00 2.81 -8.75
C TRP A 133 -7.47 3.40 -7.43
N ARG A 134 -7.93 2.54 -6.54
CA ARG A 134 -8.23 2.89 -5.15
C ARG A 134 -7.50 1.95 -4.21
N VAL A 135 -7.34 2.38 -2.97
CA VAL A 135 -6.83 1.51 -1.91
C VAL A 135 -7.88 0.45 -1.57
N GLY A 136 -7.45 -0.81 -1.49
CA GLY A 136 -8.31 -1.89 -1.02
C GLY A 136 -7.92 -3.29 -1.49
N PRO A 137 -8.62 -4.32 -0.98
CA PRO A 137 -9.62 -4.27 0.08
C PRO A 137 -8.96 -4.05 1.46
N LEU A 138 -9.61 -3.27 2.34
CA LEU A 138 -9.09 -2.98 3.67
C LEU A 138 -9.53 -4.02 4.70
N SER A 139 -8.58 -4.54 5.49
CA SER A 139 -8.91 -5.37 6.66
C SER A 139 -9.57 -4.52 7.77
N PRO A 140 -10.24 -5.14 8.76
CA PRO A 140 -10.75 -4.40 9.92
C PRO A 140 -9.68 -3.58 10.65
N GLN A 141 -8.45 -4.09 10.73
CA GLN A 141 -7.32 -3.38 11.33
C GLN A 141 -6.91 -2.16 10.49
N ASP A 142 -6.92 -2.29 9.16
CA ASP A 142 -6.61 -1.17 8.27
C ASP A 142 -7.67 -0.07 8.36
N ARG A 143 -8.96 -0.45 8.42
CA ARG A 143 -10.06 0.49 8.64
C ARG A 143 -9.92 1.23 9.97
N GLU A 144 -9.53 0.54 11.03
CA GLU A 144 -9.30 1.17 12.34
C GLU A 144 -8.12 2.16 12.30
N ARG A 145 -7.06 1.86 11.56
CA ARG A 145 -5.94 2.79 11.35
C ARG A 145 -6.39 4.03 10.59
N VAL A 146 -7.22 3.88 9.56
CA VAL A 146 -7.80 5.00 8.81
C VAL A 146 -8.68 5.86 9.73
N ARG A 147 -9.56 5.24 10.53
CA ARG A 147 -10.42 5.95 11.49
C ARG A 147 -9.63 6.70 12.56
N THR A 148 -8.65 6.04 13.16
CA THR A 148 -7.77 6.65 14.17
C THR A 148 -7.04 7.85 13.58
N LEU A 149 -6.50 7.73 12.36
CA LEU A 149 -5.84 8.84 11.69
C LEU A 149 -6.84 9.96 11.38
N ALA A 150 -7.99 9.65 10.79
CA ALA A 150 -9.03 10.64 10.49
C ALA A 150 -9.49 11.42 11.73
N ALA A 151 -9.61 10.75 12.88
CA ALA A 151 -9.97 11.37 14.15
C ALA A 151 -8.91 12.35 14.66
N SER A 152 -7.64 12.21 14.25
CA SER A 152 -6.56 13.15 14.58
C SER A 152 -6.35 14.23 13.51
N MET A 153 -7.23 14.35 12.52
CA MET A 153 -7.08 15.33 11.44
C MET A 153 -7.15 16.77 11.99
N PRO A 154 -6.09 17.58 11.84
CA PRO A 154 -6.13 18.98 12.29
C PRO A 154 -7.16 19.80 11.51
N PRO A 155 -7.85 20.79 12.10
CA PRO A 155 -8.82 21.63 11.39
C PRO A 155 -8.26 22.27 10.12
N ALA A 156 -7.02 22.75 10.20
CA ALA A 156 -6.30 23.34 9.07
C ALA A 156 -6.08 22.36 7.90
N ALA A 157 -6.14 21.03 8.11
CA ALA A 157 -5.96 20.03 7.05
C ALA A 157 -7.22 19.81 6.19
N HIS A 158 -8.38 20.29 6.64
CA HIS A 158 -9.67 20.17 5.96
C HIS A 158 -10.48 21.49 6.00
N ALA A 159 -9.77 22.62 6.04
CA ALA A 159 -10.36 23.95 6.20
C ALA A 159 -11.04 24.50 4.93
N VAL A 160 -10.93 23.83 3.79
CA VAL A 160 -11.57 24.26 2.53
C VAL A 160 -13.02 23.78 2.51
N PRO A 161 -14.02 24.67 2.37
CA PRO A 161 -15.42 24.27 2.33
C PRO A 161 -15.75 23.52 1.04
N LEU A 162 -16.76 22.65 1.13
CA LEU A 162 -17.30 21.90 -0.02
C LEU A 162 -17.91 22.84 -1.06
N ASP A 163 -18.56 23.91 -0.59
CA ASP A 163 -19.06 25.02 -1.39
C ASP A 163 -18.74 26.33 -0.68
N ALA A 164 -17.92 27.17 -1.29
CA ALA A 164 -17.52 28.47 -0.73
C ALA A 164 -18.68 29.49 -0.70
N ALA A 165 -19.73 29.28 -1.51
CA ALA A 165 -20.94 30.10 -1.54
C ALA A 165 -22.10 29.49 -0.74
N GLY A 166 -21.89 28.32 -0.14
CA GLY A 166 -22.94 27.58 0.57
C GLY A 166 -23.36 28.24 1.89
N ASP A 167 -24.66 28.13 2.20
CA ASP A 167 -25.23 28.50 3.51
C ASP A 167 -26.16 27.36 3.99
N PRO A 168 -25.78 26.58 5.02
CA PRO A 168 -24.57 26.73 5.84
C PRO A 168 -23.27 26.34 5.09
N LEU A 169 -22.14 26.90 5.52
CA LEU A 169 -20.81 26.44 5.10
C LEU A 169 -20.56 25.03 5.62
N LEU A 170 -20.28 24.09 4.71
CA LEU A 170 -19.98 22.70 5.03
C LEU A 170 -18.51 22.37 4.76
N LEU A 171 -17.84 21.78 5.75
CA LEU A 171 -16.48 21.25 5.61
C LEU A 171 -16.51 19.76 5.27
N PRO A 172 -15.47 19.23 4.58
CA PRO A 172 -15.34 17.80 4.32
C PRO A 172 -15.30 16.97 5.61
N GLU A 173 -15.95 15.82 5.58
CA GLU A 173 -15.83 14.82 6.64
C GLU A 173 -14.39 14.22 6.63
N PRO A 174 -13.66 14.23 7.76
CA PRO A 174 -12.26 13.80 7.81
C PRO A 174 -12.00 12.40 7.26
N GLU A 175 -12.81 11.39 7.62
CA GLU A 175 -12.59 10.02 7.15
C GLU A 175 -12.76 9.90 5.63
N ARG A 176 -13.76 10.57 5.06
CA ARG A 176 -13.97 10.60 3.60
C ARG A 176 -12.85 11.33 2.87
N LEU A 177 -12.41 12.47 3.39
CA LEU A 177 -11.32 13.25 2.79
C LEU A 177 -10.00 12.47 2.83
N LEU A 178 -9.72 11.78 3.94
CA LEU A 178 -8.56 10.90 4.08
C LEU A 178 -8.62 9.75 3.07
N CYS A 179 -9.75 9.03 2.96
CA CYS A 179 -9.91 7.96 1.96
C CYS A 179 -9.66 8.45 0.54
N ALA A 180 -10.21 9.61 0.16
CA ALA A 180 -9.98 10.20 -1.15
C ALA A 180 -8.50 10.54 -1.41
N PHE A 181 -7.77 10.98 -0.38
CA PHE A 181 -6.32 11.20 -0.48
C PHE A 181 -5.55 9.88 -0.64
N LEU A 182 -5.88 8.85 0.15
CA LEU A 182 -5.24 7.53 0.02
C LEU A 182 -5.43 6.97 -1.41
N ASP A 183 -6.62 7.14 -1.98
CA ASP A 183 -6.93 6.77 -3.36
C ASP A 183 -6.15 7.62 -4.37
N ALA A 184 -5.97 8.93 -4.14
CA ALA A 184 -5.17 9.78 -5.00
C ALA A 184 -3.69 9.35 -5.07
N VAL A 185 -3.13 8.92 -3.93
CA VAL A 185 -1.77 8.35 -3.88
C VAL A 185 -1.73 7.02 -4.61
N ALA A 186 -2.67 6.11 -4.31
CA ALA A 186 -2.78 4.80 -4.94
C ALA A 186 -2.94 4.87 -6.47
N ASP A 187 -3.79 5.77 -6.96
CA ASP A 187 -4.06 5.99 -8.39
C ASP A 187 -2.83 6.49 -9.17
N GLY A 188 -1.87 7.13 -8.49
CA GLY A 188 -0.62 7.57 -9.11
C GLY A 188 0.41 6.47 -9.35
N LEU A 189 0.41 5.39 -8.55
CA LEU A 189 1.54 4.44 -8.50
C LEU A 189 1.66 3.53 -9.74
N PRO A 190 0.59 2.91 -10.29
CA PRO A 190 0.70 1.93 -11.37
C PRO A 190 0.98 2.52 -12.76
N ARG A 191 1.31 3.81 -12.86
CA ARG A 191 1.34 4.59 -14.11
C ARG A 191 2.77 4.96 -14.53
N THR A 192 3.66 3.97 -14.49
CA THR A 192 5.04 4.14 -14.95
C THR A 192 5.09 4.22 -16.48
N PRO A 193 6.16 4.78 -17.07
CA PRO A 193 6.32 4.81 -18.54
C PRO A 193 6.25 3.42 -19.20
N ALA A 194 6.55 2.35 -18.46
CA ALA A 194 6.49 0.97 -18.94
C ALA A 194 5.11 0.32 -18.77
N ALA A 195 4.21 0.90 -17.97
CA ALA A 195 2.94 0.29 -17.62
C ALA A 195 2.02 0.02 -18.83
N PRO A 196 1.87 0.96 -19.81
CA PRO A 196 1.03 0.69 -20.99
C PRO A 196 1.56 -0.45 -21.86
N ILE A 197 2.89 -0.61 -21.91
CA ILE A 197 3.55 -1.70 -22.65
C ILE A 197 3.26 -3.03 -21.96
N ALA A 198 3.42 -3.08 -20.63
CA ALA A 198 3.20 -4.29 -19.84
C ALA A 198 1.73 -4.75 -19.84
N ALA A 199 0.79 -3.81 -19.82
CA ALA A 199 -0.65 -4.09 -19.79
C ALA A 199 -1.30 -4.17 -21.18
N GLY A 200 -0.56 -3.90 -22.26
CA GLY A 200 -1.09 -3.94 -23.63
C GLY A 200 -2.06 -2.81 -23.98
N GLY A 201 -2.04 -1.69 -23.25
CA GLY A 201 -2.91 -0.54 -23.52
C GLY A 201 -2.91 0.51 -22.40
N PRO A 202 -3.54 1.68 -22.64
CA PRO A 202 -3.52 2.83 -21.74
C PRO A 202 -4.51 2.74 -20.55
N ALA A 203 -5.48 1.83 -20.60
CA ALA A 203 -6.45 1.65 -19.53
C ALA A 203 -5.75 1.24 -18.23
N PHE A 204 -5.98 1.99 -17.14
CA PHE A 204 -5.38 1.78 -15.81
C PHE A 204 -3.85 2.00 -15.73
N THR A 205 -3.21 2.41 -16.82
CA THR A 205 -1.74 2.53 -16.89
C THR A 205 -1.27 3.89 -17.39
N ALA A 206 -2.07 4.59 -18.21
CA ALA A 206 -1.75 5.92 -18.67
C ALA A 206 -1.96 6.96 -17.57
N HIS A 207 -1.18 8.04 -17.59
CA HIS A 207 -1.40 9.14 -16.65
C HIS A 207 -2.70 9.90 -16.97
N GLU A 208 -3.00 10.07 -18.25
CA GLU A 208 -4.23 10.72 -18.71
C GLU A 208 -5.46 9.87 -18.39
N PRO A 209 -6.56 10.45 -17.88
CA PRO A 209 -7.84 9.77 -17.69
C PRO A 209 -8.37 9.08 -18.93
N GLN A 210 -8.65 7.78 -18.83
CA GLN A 210 -9.26 6.97 -19.88
C GLN A 210 -10.75 6.79 -19.57
N LEU A 211 -11.62 7.16 -20.52
CA LEU A 211 -13.07 6.99 -20.42
C LEU A 211 -13.45 5.57 -20.86
N LEU A 212 -14.07 4.78 -19.99
CA LEU A 212 -14.34 3.35 -20.17
C LEU A 212 -15.78 2.96 -19.78
N PRO A 213 -16.82 3.55 -20.37
CA PRO A 213 -18.21 3.38 -19.93
C PRO A 213 -18.68 1.93 -20.04
N ASP A 214 -18.21 1.20 -21.05
CA ASP A 214 -18.53 -0.21 -21.27
C ASP A 214 -17.94 -1.14 -20.20
N ARG A 215 -17.09 -0.62 -19.30
CA ARG A 215 -16.44 -1.39 -18.23
C ARG A 215 -17.03 -1.11 -16.84
N HIS A 216 -18.12 -0.35 -16.73
CA HIS A 216 -18.77 -0.05 -15.45
C HIS A 216 -19.18 -1.32 -14.69
N ALA A 217 -19.83 -2.27 -15.37
CA ALA A 217 -20.21 -3.55 -14.78
C ALA A 217 -18.99 -4.35 -14.31
N TRP A 218 -17.96 -4.47 -15.15
CA TRP A 218 -16.72 -5.15 -14.80
C TRP A 218 -16.02 -4.52 -13.59
N ALA A 219 -15.97 -3.18 -13.52
CA ALA A 219 -15.34 -2.45 -12.43
C ALA A 219 -16.11 -2.58 -11.12
N ALA A 220 -17.44 -2.52 -11.16
CA ALA A 220 -18.32 -2.75 -10.02
C ALA A 220 -18.19 -4.19 -9.49
N ASP A 221 -18.15 -5.18 -10.39
CA ASP A 221 -17.98 -6.58 -10.01
C ASP A 221 -16.58 -6.85 -9.45
N THR A 222 -15.54 -6.23 -10.02
CA THR A 222 -14.16 -6.32 -9.53
C THR A 222 -14.06 -5.72 -8.13
N ALA A 223 -14.61 -4.53 -7.93
CA ALA A 223 -14.71 -3.87 -6.64
C ALA A 223 -15.42 -4.76 -5.61
N ALA A 224 -16.61 -5.28 -5.94
CA ALA A 224 -17.41 -6.10 -5.05
C ALA A 224 -16.73 -7.45 -4.71
N GLY A 225 -16.11 -8.11 -5.68
CA GLY A 225 -15.37 -9.36 -5.46
C GLY A 225 -14.16 -9.17 -4.54
N HIS A 226 -13.42 -8.07 -4.72
CA HIS A 226 -12.29 -7.74 -3.86
C HIS A 226 -12.72 -7.32 -2.44
N ASP A 227 -13.75 -6.49 -2.30
CA ASP A 227 -14.28 -6.06 -1.00
C ASP A 227 -14.94 -7.22 -0.23
N ALA A 228 -15.43 -8.24 -0.94
CA ALA A 228 -15.89 -9.52 -0.38
C ALA A 228 -14.74 -10.51 -0.07
N GLY A 229 -13.49 -10.19 -0.43
CA GLY A 229 -12.31 -11.05 -0.18
C GLY A 229 -12.19 -12.24 -1.13
N VAL A 230 -12.85 -12.21 -2.30
CA VAL A 230 -12.92 -13.32 -3.25
C VAL A 230 -11.77 -13.19 -4.27
N ARG A 231 -10.64 -13.85 -3.99
CA ARG A 231 -9.56 -14.09 -4.95
C ARG A 231 -9.35 -15.59 -5.14
N LEU A 232 -9.00 -16.01 -6.35
CA LEU A 232 -8.47 -17.36 -6.58
C LEU A 232 -7.09 -17.42 -5.90
N SER A 233 -6.87 -18.39 -5.04
CA SER A 233 -5.60 -18.56 -4.32
C SER A 233 -5.23 -20.02 -4.19
N LEU A 234 -3.93 -20.30 -4.17
CA LEU A 234 -3.42 -21.63 -3.88
C LEU A 234 -3.28 -21.79 -2.37
N ARG A 235 -4.06 -22.70 -1.78
CA ARG A 235 -3.96 -23.03 -0.35
C ARG A 235 -3.12 -24.28 -0.15
N VAL A 236 -2.23 -24.20 0.83
CA VAL A 236 -1.31 -25.29 1.17
C VAL A 236 -1.43 -25.64 2.65
N GLU A 237 -1.66 -26.93 2.91
CA GLU A 237 -1.72 -27.54 4.24
C GLU A 237 -0.70 -28.67 4.39
N LEU A 238 -0.14 -28.78 5.59
CA LEU A 238 0.85 -29.81 5.91
C LEU A 238 0.63 -30.33 7.33
N PRO A 239 -0.02 -31.51 7.45
CA PRO A 239 0.57 -32.54 8.27
C PRO A 239 0.57 -33.90 7.55
N GLY A 240 1.77 -34.37 7.18
CA GLY A 240 2.01 -35.75 6.74
C GLY A 240 2.55 -35.96 5.32
N LEU A 241 2.58 -34.96 4.43
CA LEU A 241 3.53 -34.85 3.28
C LEU A 241 3.34 -33.56 2.44
N VAL A 242 2.18 -33.28 1.80
CA VAL A 242 1.69 -31.99 1.21
C VAL A 242 0.23 -32.19 0.82
N ASN A 243 -0.69 -31.30 1.19
CA ASN A 243 -2.02 -31.22 0.60
C ASN A 243 -2.30 -29.79 0.12
N TRP A 244 -2.86 -29.63 -1.07
CA TRP A 244 -3.06 -28.32 -1.67
C TRP A 244 -4.37 -28.26 -2.48
N TRP A 245 -4.94 -27.08 -2.60
CA TRP A 245 -6.15 -26.84 -3.41
C TRP A 245 -6.29 -25.37 -3.80
N PHE A 246 -7.07 -25.10 -4.84
CA PHE A 246 -7.51 -23.74 -5.16
C PHE A 246 -8.69 -23.32 -4.30
N ALA A 247 -8.67 -22.08 -3.82
CA ALA A 247 -9.73 -21.49 -3.04
C ALA A 247 -10.16 -20.15 -3.63
N LEU A 248 -11.45 -19.83 -3.51
CA LEU A 248 -12.01 -18.51 -3.73
C LEU A 248 -12.28 -17.87 -2.37
N GLY A 249 -11.46 -16.88 -2.00
CA GLY A 249 -11.43 -16.36 -0.63
C GLY A 249 -11.10 -17.48 0.37
N ASP A 250 -12.00 -17.77 1.32
CA ASP A 250 -11.87 -18.85 2.31
C ASP A 250 -12.48 -20.19 1.87
N GLN A 251 -13.16 -20.24 0.73
CA GLN A 251 -13.86 -21.44 0.28
C GLN A 251 -12.99 -22.28 -0.65
N ARG A 252 -12.80 -23.56 -0.33
CA ARG A 252 -12.18 -24.54 -1.23
C ARG A 252 -13.03 -24.72 -2.48
N LEU A 253 -12.38 -24.67 -3.65
CA LEU A 253 -12.98 -25.07 -4.92
C LEU A 253 -12.83 -26.56 -5.14
N THR A 254 -13.90 -27.15 -5.65
CA THR A 254 -13.89 -28.49 -6.24
C THR A 254 -13.38 -28.44 -7.67
N ARG A 255 -12.98 -29.60 -8.20
CA ARG A 255 -12.55 -29.74 -9.60
C ARG A 255 -13.62 -29.27 -10.59
N ALA A 256 -14.87 -29.68 -10.36
CA ALA A 256 -16.00 -29.28 -11.21
C ALA A 256 -16.24 -27.76 -11.19
N GLU A 257 -16.05 -27.11 -10.05
CA GLU A 257 -16.18 -25.65 -9.95
C GLU A 257 -15.02 -24.93 -10.64
N LEU A 258 -13.80 -25.48 -10.56
CA LEU A 258 -12.65 -24.95 -11.28
C LEU A 258 -12.79 -25.12 -12.80
N ASP A 259 -13.32 -26.26 -13.24
CA ASP A 259 -13.65 -26.52 -14.64
C ASP A 259 -14.71 -25.53 -15.14
N GLN A 260 -15.77 -25.28 -14.35
CA GLN A 260 -16.80 -24.29 -14.67
C GLN A 260 -16.24 -22.86 -14.78
N LEU A 261 -15.30 -22.48 -13.89
CA LEU A 261 -14.63 -21.17 -13.96
C LEU A 261 -13.74 -21.05 -15.21
N ALA A 262 -13.01 -22.11 -15.55
CA ALA A 262 -12.08 -22.13 -16.68
C ALA A 262 -12.79 -22.12 -18.04
N GLU A 263 -13.96 -22.76 -18.15
CA GLU A 263 -14.74 -22.82 -19.38
C GLU A 263 -15.54 -21.55 -19.64
N ALA A 264 -15.75 -20.73 -18.60
CA ALA A 264 -16.41 -19.45 -18.76
C ALA A 264 -15.52 -18.48 -19.56
N SER A 265 -16.01 -18.04 -20.73
CA SER A 265 -15.35 -16.98 -21.51
C SER A 265 -15.52 -15.58 -20.91
N ARG A 266 -16.29 -15.47 -19.82
CA ARG A 266 -16.60 -14.22 -19.12
C ARG A 266 -16.05 -14.29 -17.69
N PRO A 267 -15.51 -13.18 -17.15
CA PRO A 267 -14.92 -13.16 -15.81
C PRO A 267 -15.93 -13.35 -14.68
N VAL A 268 -17.24 -13.34 -14.95
CA VAL A 268 -18.30 -13.47 -13.96
C VAL A 268 -18.99 -14.83 -14.14
N VAL A 269 -18.90 -15.68 -13.13
CA VAL A 269 -19.42 -17.05 -13.15
C VAL A 269 -20.27 -17.29 -11.92
N ARG A 270 -21.45 -17.90 -12.10
CA ARG A 270 -22.31 -18.28 -10.98
C ARG A 270 -21.84 -19.61 -10.38
N LEU A 271 -21.35 -19.59 -9.14
CA LEU A 271 -20.94 -20.74 -8.36
C LEU A 271 -21.72 -20.80 -7.04
N ARG A 272 -22.24 -21.98 -6.67
CA ARG A 272 -22.96 -22.20 -5.39
C ARG A 272 -24.03 -21.14 -5.11
N ASP A 273 -24.83 -20.81 -6.12
CA ASP A 273 -25.86 -19.75 -6.07
C ASP A 273 -25.36 -18.32 -5.80
N GLN A 274 -24.05 -18.09 -5.96
CA GLN A 274 -23.40 -16.79 -5.82
C GLN A 274 -22.68 -16.41 -7.11
N TRP A 275 -22.65 -15.12 -7.43
CA TRP A 275 -21.85 -14.61 -8.56
C TRP A 275 -20.42 -14.39 -8.10
N VAL A 276 -19.48 -14.97 -8.82
CA VAL A 276 -18.06 -14.94 -8.48
C VAL A 276 -17.28 -14.37 -9.66
N LEU A 277 -16.42 -13.39 -9.39
CA LEU A 277 -15.56 -12.77 -10.39
C LEU A 277 -14.15 -13.38 -10.32
N VAL A 278 -13.71 -13.99 -11.41
CA VAL A 278 -12.39 -14.63 -11.57
C VAL A 278 -11.91 -14.35 -12.99
N ASP A 279 -10.63 -13.98 -13.16
CA ASP A 279 -10.04 -13.85 -14.49
C ASP A 279 -10.11 -15.22 -15.23
N PRO A 280 -10.73 -15.31 -16.42
CA PRO A 280 -10.82 -16.55 -17.18
C PRO A 280 -9.46 -17.19 -17.51
N GLU A 281 -8.42 -16.38 -17.70
CA GLU A 281 -7.06 -16.89 -17.92
C GLU A 281 -6.47 -17.50 -16.64
N GLU A 282 -6.77 -16.89 -15.49
CA GLU A 282 -6.34 -17.40 -14.18
C GLU A 282 -7.05 -18.72 -13.84
N ALA A 283 -8.35 -18.81 -14.10
CA ALA A 283 -9.13 -20.04 -13.92
C ALA A 283 -8.66 -21.17 -14.85
N ARG A 284 -8.38 -20.89 -16.13
CA ARG A 284 -7.84 -21.89 -17.08
C ARG A 284 -6.49 -22.44 -16.64
N ARG A 285 -5.57 -21.57 -16.20
CA ARG A 285 -4.26 -22.01 -15.69
C ARG A 285 -4.37 -22.80 -14.39
N ALA A 286 -5.27 -22.40 -13.49
CA ALA A 286 -5.54 -23.14 -12.28
C ALA A 286 -6.08 -24.55 -12.61
N ARG A 287 -6.98 -24.66 -13.59
CA ARG A 287 -7.45 -25.96 -14.11
C ARG A 287 -6.32 -26.81 -14.68
N GLU A 288 -5.39 -26.22 -15.44
CA GLU A 288 -4.25 -26.93 -16.03
C GLU A 288 -3.26 -27.42 -14.97
N SER A 289 -3.05 -26.64 -13.91
CA SER A 289 -2.11 -26.96 -12.83
C SER A 289 -2.70 -27.84 -11.73
N GLN A 290 -4.02 -28.05 -11.69
CA GLN A 290 -4.74 -28.75 -10.60
C GLN A 290 -4.25 -30.18 -10.31
N ASP A 291 -3.69 -30.87 -11.31
CA ASP A 291 -3.21 -32.25 -11.19
C ASP A 291 -1.70 -32.34 -10.89
N ARG A 292 -1.01 -31.20 -10.75
CA ARG A 292 0.44 -31.16 -10.54
C ARG A 292 0.82 -31.58 -9.12
N LYS A 293 1.88 -32.37 -8.99
CA LYS A 293 2.43 -32.70 -7.66
C LYS A 293 3.30 -31.54 -7.18
N LEU A 294 2.82 -30.78 -6.19
CA LEU A 294 3.66 -29.86 -5.42
C LEU A 294 4.55 -30.67 -4.48
N THR A 295 5.86 -30.43 -4.52
CA THR A 295 6.78 -31.07 -3.58
C THR A 295 6.74 -30.36 -2.23
N PRO A 296 7.10 -31.04 -1.12
CA PRO A 296 7.23 -30.39 0.19
C PRO A 296 8.18 -29.20 0.19
N VAL A 297 9.22 -29.21 -0.65
CA VAL A 297 10.20 -28.13 -0.77
C VAL A 297 9.60 -26.93 -1.50
N ASP A 298 8.85 -27.14 -2.59
CA ASP A 298 8.16 -26.06 -3.31
C ASP A 298 7.10 -25.40 -2.42
N ALA A 299 6.34 -26.22 -1.70
CA ALA A 299 5.35 -25.78 -0.73
C ALA A 299 5.97 -24.96 0.42
N LEU A 300 7.11 -25.41 0.95
CA LEU A 300 7.80 -24.72 2.04
C LEU A 300 8.50 -23.42 1.57
N GLY A 301 8.99 -23.36 0.33
CA GLY A 301 9.57 -22.15 -0.26
C GLY A 301 8.53 -21.09 -0.63
N ALA A 302 7.33 -21.51 -1.01
CA ALA A 302 6.22 -20.66 -1.43
C ALA A 302 5.50 -19.92 -0.29
N VAL A 303 5.46 -20.52 0.89
CA VAL A 303 4.73 -19.99 2.05
C VAL A 303 5.36 -18.71 2.62
N PRO A 304 6.69 -18.63 2.84
CA PRO A 304 7.33 -17.43 3.38
C PRO A 304 7.21 -16.21 2.46
N THR A 305 7.32 -16.44 1.15
CA THR A 305 7.24 -15.41 0.10
C THR A 305 5.80 -14.97 -0.20
N GLY A 306 4.81 -15.67 0.38
CA GLY A 306 3.39 -15.44 0.15
C GLY A 306 2.93 -15.81 -1.26
N SER A 307 3.78 -16.46 -2.05
CA SER A 307 3.54 -16.69 -3.47
C SER A 307 4.50 -17.72 -4.06
N THR A 308 4.10 -18.40 -5.12
CA THR A 308 4.96 -19.35 -5.85
C THR A 308 4.93 -19.09 -7.35
N GLU A 309 5.96 -19.48 -8.09
CA GLU A 309 5.90 -19.45 -9.56
C GLU A 309 5.24 -20.72 -10.10
N VAL A 310 4.18 -20.53 -10.89
CA VAL A 310 3.53 -21.56 -11.70
C VAL A 310 3.62 -21.10 -13.15
N ASP A 311 4.32 -21.88 -13.99
CA ASP A 311 4.56 -21.60 -15.41
C ASP A 311 5.13 -20.19 -15.68
N GLY A 312 6.10 -19.78 -14.84
CA GLY A 312 6.80 -18.49 -14.95
C GLY A 312 5.99 -17.29 -14.46
N ARG A 313 4.88 -17.50 -13.75
CA ARG A 313 4.08 -16.42 -13.13
C ARG A 313 3.81 -16.67 -11.66
N ARG A 314 3.93 -15.60 -10.88
CA ARG A 314 3.72 -15.57 -9.43
C ARG A 314 2.23 -15.74 -9.07
N VAL A 315 1.89 -16.80 -8.34
CA VAL A 315 0.56 -17.12 -7.80
C VAL A 315 0.56 -16.89 -6.30
N ASP A 316 -0.50 -16.26 -5.76
CA ASP A 316 -0.65 -16.04 -4.32
C ASP A 316 -0.86 -17.36 -3.56
N VAL A 317 -0.05 -17.56 -2.52
CA VAL A 317 -0.05 -18.76 -1.69
C VAL A 317 -0.53 -18.41 -0.30
N GLN A 318 -1.65 -19.03 0.09
CA GLN A 318 -2.20 -18.88 1.42
C GLN A 318 -1.87 -20.09 2.27
N ALA A 319 -1.12 -19.85 3.35
CA ALA A 319 -0.73 -20.89 4.28
C ALA A 319 -1.78 -21.09 5.38
N SER A 320 -1.94 -22.33 5.84
CA SER A 320 -2.82 -22.64 6.98
C SER A 320 -2.42 -21.90 8.26
N ARG A 321 -3.32 -21.81 9.25
CA ARG A 321 -3.17 -20.96 10.46
C ARG A 321 -1.85 -21.15 11.21
N TRP A 322 -1.23 -22.33 11.17
CA TRP A 322 0.07 -22.57 11.82
C TRP A 322 1.26 -22.08 10.99
N LEU A 323 1.24 -22.31 9.66
CA LEU A 323 2.26 -21.83 8.73
C LEU A 323 2.23 -20.30 8.60
N LYS A 324 1.04 -19.71 8.67
CA LYS A 324 0.88 -18.25 8.76
C LYS A 324 1.58 -17.69 10.00
N ARG A 325 1.38 -18.30 11.19
CA ARG A 325 2.09 -17.89 12.41
C ARG A 325 3.61 -18.07 12.31
N LEU A 326 4.07 -19.14 11.64
CA LEU A 326 5.49 -19.38 11.40
C LEU A 326 6.07 -18.30 10.47
N ARG A 327 5.39 -18.00 9.35
CA ARG A 327 5.79 -16.94 8.42
C ARG A 327 5.82 -15.58 9.11
N ASP A 328 4.76 -15.22 9.84
CA ASP A 328 4.67 -13.92 10.50
C ASP A 328 5.80 -13.77 11.55
N ARG A 329 6.22 -14.87 12.21
CA ARG A 329 7.41 -14.90 13.09
C ARG A 329 8.76 -14.84 12.34
N LEU A 330 8.86 -15.42 11.15
CA LEU A 330 10.08 -15.37 10.34
C LEU A 330 10.26 -14.00 9.65
N ALA A 331 9.16 -13.34 9.31
CA ALA A 331 9.13 -12.02 8.67
C ALA A 331 9.42 -10.87 9.66
N ASP A 332 9.28 -11.12 10.97
CA ASP A 332 9.64 -10.22 12.05
C ASP A 332 10.67 -10.87 12.99
N PRO A 333 11.95 -10.96 12.56
CA PRO A 333 13.00 -11.59 13.35
C PRO A 333 13.37 -10.79 14.62
N GLU A 334 12.98 -9.53 14.71
CA GLU A 334 13.27 -8.63 15.84
C GLU A 334 12.14 -8.62 16.89
N GLY A 335 10.91 -9.02 16.54
CA GLY A 335 9.77 -9.14 17.45
C GLY A 335 9.79 -10.34 18.41
N GLY A 336 10.92 -11.05 18.49
CA GLY A 336 11.12 -12.23 19.35
C GLY A 336 11.48 -11.91 20.81
N LEU A 337 11.44 -12.93 21.67
CA LEU A 337 11.81 -12.85 23.09
C LEU A 337 13.21 -12.21 23.27
N GLU A 338 13.28 -11.08 23.99
CA GLU A 338 14.57 -10.49 24.38
C GLU A 338 15.26 -11.37 25.44
N ILE A 339 16.36 -12.02 25.05
CA ILE A 339 17.26 -12.65 26.00
C ILE A 339 18.29 -11.59 26.41
N GLY A 340 18.37 -11.33 27.71
CA GLY A 340 19.44 -10.52 28.27
C GLY A 340 20.81 -11.21 28.21
N GLN A 341 21.85 -10.49 28.63
CA GLN A 341 23.20 -11.04 28.80
C GLN A 341 23.14 -12.31 29.67
N PRO A 342 23.63 -13.47 29.20
CA PRO A 342 23.62 -14.68 30.00
C PRO A 342 24.54 -14.59 31.22
N GLU A 343 24.00 -14.85 32.41
CA GLU A 343 24.74 -14.74 33.68
C GLU A 343 25.92 -15.70 33.78
N ALA A 344 25.82 -16.88 33.14
CA ALA A 344 26.86 -17.91 33.14
C ALA A 344 27.99 -17.66 32.12
N LEU A 345 27.90 -16.59 31.31
CA LEU A 345 28.91 -16.24 30.32
C LEU A 345 29.91 -15.26 30.94
N ALA A 346 31.16 -15.72 31.14
CA ALA A 346 32.27 -14.89 31.64
C ALA A 346 32.83 -13.93 30.57
N ALA A 347 31.94 -13.27 29.83
CA ALA A 347 32.24 -12.30 28.80
C ALA A 347 30.98 -11.49 28.46
N THR A 348 31.14 -10.21 28.12
CA THR A 348 30.02 -9.34 27.73
C THR A 348 29.78 -9.46 26.22
N LEU A 349 28.57 -9.85 25.84
CA LEU A 349 28.15 -9.88 24.45
C LEU A 349 27.88 -8.46 23.96
N ARG A 350 28.30 -8.17 22.73
CA ARG A 350 27.94 -6.92 22.04
C ARG A 350 26.49 -7.01 21.56
N ASP A 351 25.85 -5.86 21.33
CA ASP A 351 24.44 -5.80 20.93
C ASP A 351 24.10 -6.67 19.71
N TYR A 352 25.00 -6.73 18.73
CA TYR A 352 24.79 -7.59 17.56
C TYR A 352 24.90 -9.09 17.88
N GLN A 353 25.71 -9.48 18.88
CA GLN A 353 25.84 -10.86 19.33
C GLN A 353 24.62 -11.28 20.16
N LEU A 354 24.06 -10.35 20.94
CA LEU A 354 22.77 -10.53 21.63
C LEU A 354 21.63 -10.69 20.61
N ARG A 355 21.60 -9.86 19.56
CA ARG A 355 20.64 -10.03 18.45
C ARG A 355 20.81 -11.39 17.76
N GLY A 356 22.04 -11.80 17.46
CA GLY A 356 22.33 -13.12 16.89
C GLY A 356 21.87 -14.27 17.79
N LEU A 357 22.04 -14.15 19.10
CA LEU A 357 21.58 -15.15 20.08
C LEU A 357 20.05 -15.21 20.18
N ASN A 358 19.36 -14.06 20.19
CA ASN A 358 17.90 -13.98 20.17
C ASN A 358 17.32 -14.64 18.93
N TRP A 359 17.92 -14.35 17.76
CA TRP A 359 17.54 -14.95 16.50
C TRP A 359 17.73 -16.48 16.52
N LEU A 360 18.88 -16.97 16.96
CA LEU A 360 19.15 -18.40 17.08
C LEU A 360 18.14 -19.13 17.98
N LYS A 361 17.81 -18.57 19.15
CA LYS A 361 16.80 -19.14 20.05
C LYS A 361 15.42 -19.13 19.40
N GLY A 362 15.09 -18.07 18.67
CA GLY A 362 13.87 -17.98 17.87
C GLY A 362 13.77 -19.16 16.90
N MET A 363 14.82 -19.37 16.10
CA MET A 363 14.89 -20.45 15.12
C MET A 363 14.83 -21.86 15.75
N THR A 364 15.59 -22.11 16.82
CA THR A 364 15.60 -23.43 17.49
C THR A 364 14.30 -23.72 18.24
N SER A 365 13.65 -22.70 18.83
CA SER A 365 12.33 -22.86 19.47
C SER A 365 11.22 -23.25 18.49
N LEU A 366 11.43 -23.00 17.19
CA LEU A 366 10.56 -23.40 16.09
C LEU A 366 10.91 -24.79 15.53
N GLY A 367 11.91 -25.48 16.11
CA GLY A 367 12.43 -26.76 15.62
C GLY A 367 13.23 -26.64 14.32
N LEU A 368 13.64 -25.43 13.93
CA LEU A 368 14.40 -25.16 12.72
C LEU A 368 15.90 -25.13 13.02
N GLY A 369 16.70 -25.63 12.07
CA GLY A 369 18.14 -25.38 12.05
C GLY A 369 18.45 -23.94 11.65
N ALA A 370 19.59 -23.42 12.07
CA ALA A 370 20.04 -22.06 11.76
C ALA A 370 21.50 -22.06 11.31
N CYS A 371 21.81 -21.23 10.29
CA CYS A 371 23.18 -21.00 9.83
C CYS A 371 23.58 -19.56 10.19
N LEU A 372 24.55 -19.42 11.10
CA LEU A 372 25.15 -18.13 11.44
C LEU A 372 26.21 -17.76 10.40
N ALA A 373 25.83 -16.95 9.42
CA ALA A 373 26.68 -16.51 8.33
C ALA A 373 27.26 -15.09 8.54
N ASP A 374 27.50 -14.68 9.79
CA ASP A 374 28.16 -13.40 10.08
C ASP A 374 29.56 -13.33 9.46
N ASP A 375 30.09 -12.13 9.21
CA ASP A 375 31.45 -11.94 8.72
C ASP A 375 32.53 -12.56 9.63
N MET A 376 33.66 -12.93 9.02
CA MET A 376 34.84 -13.43 9.75
C MET A 376 35.34 -12.39 10.76
N GLY A 377 35.62 -12.82 12.00
CA GLY A 377 36.10 -11.93 13.07
C GLY A 377 35.02 -11.34 14.00
N LEU A 378 33.73 -11.53 13.71
CA LEU A 378 32.63 -11.00 14.55
C LEU A 378 32.33 -11.82 15.83
N GLY A 379 33.07 -12.90 16.08
CA GLY A 379 32.90 -13.71 17.28
C GLY A 379 31.68 -14.64 17.24
N LYS A 380 31.47 -15.35 16.13
CA LYS A 380 30.41 -16.38 16.01
C LYS A 380 30.53 -17.47 17.08
N THR A 381 31.76 -17.83 17.46
CA THR A 381 32.05 -18.87 18.47
C THR A 381 31.49 -18.50 19.85
N ILE A 382 31.65 -17.25 20.29
CA ILE A 382 31.11 -16.82 21.59
C ILE A 382 29.57 -16.80 21.60
N THR A 383 28.96 -16.55 20.43
CA THR A 383 27.50 -16.60 20.22
C THR A 383 26.95 -18.04 20.26
N LEU A 384 27.76 -19.04 19.87
CA LEU A 384 27.37 -20.46 19.82
C LEU A 384 27.65 -21.26 21.11
N ILE A 385 28.64 -20.85 21.92
CA ILE A 385 29.01 -21.58 23.15
C ILE A 385 27.87 -21.61 24.18
N PHE A 386 27.00 -20.60 24.19
CA PHE A 386 25.89 -20.52 25.15
C PHE A 386 24.65 -21.38 24.78
N PRO A 387 24.10 -21.37 23.55
CA PRO A 387 22.90 -22.13 23.21
C PRO A 387 23.04 -23.66 23.42
N VAL A 388 24.26 -24.20 23.44
CA VAL A 388 24.53 -25.63 23.67
C VAL A 388 24.39 -26.03 25.15
N LYS A 389 24.53 -25.10 26.10
CA LYS A 389 24.48 -25.41 27.54
C LYS A 389 23.10 -25.29 28.19
N SER A 390 22.14 -24.66 27.51
CA SER A 390 20.78 -24.42 28.03
C SER A 390 19.71 -25.33 27.41
N ALA A 391 20.11 -26.30 26.57
CA ALA A 391 19.23 -27.22 25.86
C ALA A 391 19.38 -28.70 26.28
N CYS A 392 19.93 -28.96 27.48
CA CYS A 392 19.91 -30.26 28.14
C CYS A 392 19.07 -30.22 29.40
#